data_AF-A0A6P2D2L8-F1
#
_entry.id   AF-A0A6P2D2L8-F1
#
_cell.length_a   1.000
_cell.length_b   1.000
_cell.length_c   1.000
_cell.angle_alpha   90.00
_cell.angle_beta   90.00
_cell.angle_gamma   90.00
#
_symmetry.space_group_name_H-M   'P 1'
#
loop_
_entity.id
_entity.type
_entity.pdbx_description
1 polymer ?
#
loop_
_entity_poly.entity_id
_entity_poly.type
_entity_poly.pdbx_seq_one_letter_code
_entity_poly.pdbx_strand_id
1 'polypeptide(L)'
;MKSVYIAGRSGASGLVLHELVQRREDIRLLSLPDGRTLDGDREVELLNVADVAVLCLPRAAADAALGRITNPNVRVIDNSTPRSAADGWV
;
A
#
# COMPACT_ATOMS: atom_id res chain seq x y z
N MET A 1 12.12 -7.86 10.91
CA MET A 1 11.41 -8.14 9.64
C MET A 1 10.33 -7.07 9.49
N LYS A 2 10.27 -6.36 8.36
CA LYS A 2 9.27 -5.30 8.14
C LYS A 2 8.07 -5.84 7.38
N SER A 3 6.89 -5.41 7.78
CA SER A 3 5.63 -5.72 7.14
C SER A 3 5.29 -4.70 6.05
N VAL A 4 4.89 -5.18 4.88
CA VAL A 4 4.55 -4.35 3.72
C VAL A 4 3.15 -4.69 3.27
N TYR A 5 2.32 -3.67 3.04
CA TYR A 5 1.04 -3.81 2.37
C TYR A 5 1.07 -3.09 1.03
N ILE A 6 0.53 -3.73 -0.02
CA ILE A 6 0.45 -3.15 -1.38
C ILE A 6 -1.02 -2.92 -1.72
N ALA A 7 -1.45 -1.66 -1.73
CA ALA A 7 -2.78 -1.26 -2.17
C ALA A 7 -2.81 -1.10 -3.70
N GLY A 8 -3.88 -1.55 -4.36
CA GLY A 8 -3.99 -1.49 -5.83
C GLY A 8 -3.33 -2.65 -6.58
N ARG A 9 -3.28 -3.85 -5.98
CA ARG A 9 -2.67 -5.05 -6.58
C ARG A 9 -3.25 -5.44 -7.95
N SER A 10 -4.47 -5.02 -8.26
CA SER A 10 -5.14 -5.29 -9.54
C SER A 10 -4.53 -4.55 -10.75
N GLY A 11 -3.71 -3.52 -10.51
CA GLY A 11 -2.98 -2.83 -11.57
C GLY A 11 -1.69 -3.55 -11.98
N ALA A 12 -1.22 -3.33 -13.22
CA ALA A 12 -0.01 -3.97 -13.74
C ALA A 12 1.22 -3.76 -12.84
N SER A 13 1.44 -2.53 -12.37
CA SER A 13 2.54 -2.21 -11.45
C SER A 13 2.39 -2.88 -10.09
N GLY A 14 1.16 -2.93 -9.56
CA GLY A 14 0.86 -3.56 -8.27
C GLY A 14 1.06 -5.07 -8.29
N LEU A 15 0.71 -5.73 -9.40
CA LEU A 15 0.91 -7.16 -9.59
C LEU A 15 2.40 -7.51 -9.65
N VAL A 16 3.18 -6.79 -10.47
CA VAL A 16 4.64 -7.01 -10.58
C VAL A 16 5.33 -6.78 -9.23
N LEU A 17 4.98 -5.69 -8.52
CA LEU A 17 5.55 -5.42 -7.21
C LEU A 17 5.22 -6.52 -6.20
N HIS A 18 3.99 -7.04 -6.23
CA HIS A 18 3.59 -8.15 -5.39
C HIS A 18 4.43 -9.40 -5.63
N GLU A 19 4.61 -9.80 -6.89
CA GLU A 19 5.44 -10.95 -7.26
C GLU A 19 6.91 -10.80 -6.83
N LEU A 20 7.46 -9.58 -6.97
CA LEU A 20 8.83 -9.28 -6.56
C LEU A 20 9.00 -9.34 -5.03
N VAL A 21 8.07 -8.72 -4.29
CA VAL A 21 8.13 -8.67 -2.82
C VAL A 21 7.85 -10.04 -2.20
N GLN A 22 6.96 -10.83 -2.80
CA GLN A 22 6.65 -12.18 -2.32
C GLN A 22 7.86 -13.14 -2.38
N ARG A 23 8.84 -12.86 -3.24
CA ARG A 23 10.08 -13.65 -3.35
C ARG A 23 11.15 -13.24 -2.33
N ARG A 24 10.91 -12.20 -1.53
CA ARG A 24 11.85 -11.71 -0.51
C ARG A 24 11.57 -12.35 0.84
N GLU A 25 12.60 -12.85 1.49
CA GLU A 25 12.49 -13.46 2.83
C GLU A 25 12.61 -12.43 3.97
N ASP A 26 13.13 -11.24 3.69
CA ASP A 26 13.34 -10.18 4.68
C ASP A 26 12.13 -9.24 4.84
N ILE A 27 11.11 -9.40 3.99
CA ILE A 27 9.85 -8.65 4.01
C ILE A 27 8.68 -9.61 4.30
N ARG A 28 7.81 -9.21 5.22
CA ARG A 28 6.52 -9.86 5.43
C ARG A 28 5.45 -9.15 4.59
N LEU A 29 5.02 -9.78 3.50
CA LEU A 29 3.95 -9.24 2.66
C LEU A 29 2.58 -9.49 3.31
N LEU A 30 1.88 -8.41 3.64
CA LEU A 30 0.51 -8.45 4.13
C LEU A 30 -0.44 -8.61 2.92
N SER A 31 -1.34 -9.56 3.02
CA SER A 31 -2.30 -9.89 1.97
C SER A 31 -3.67 -10.12 2.56
N LEU A 32 -4.71 -9.73 1.83
CA LEU A 32 -6.04 -10.28 2.06
C LEU A 32 -6.10 -11.68 1.44
N PRO A 33 -6.93 -12.60 1.97
CA PRO A 33 -7.24 -13.84 1.29
C PRO A 33 -7.89 -13.55 -0.07
N ASP A 34 -7.40 -14.21 -1.12
CA ASP A 34 -7.80 -13.95 -2.51
C ASP A 34 -9.33 -14.01 -2.71
N GLY A 35 -9.86 -13.05 -3.48
CA GLY A 35 -11.22 -13.13 -4.02
C GLY A 35 -12.33 -12.43 -3.22
N ARG A 36 -12.04 -11.80 -2.08
CA ARG A 36 -13.04 -10.94 -1.43
C ARG A 36 -12.90 -9.50 -1.88
N THR A 37 -13.97 -8.96 -2.48
CA THR A 37 -14.17 -7.53 -2.64
C THR A 37 -13.96 -6.87 -1.28
N LEU A 38 -13.21 -5.80 -1.34
CA LEU A 38 -12.70 -5.07 -0.21
C LEU A 38 -13.88 -4.46 0.57
N ASP A 39 -14.28 -5.06 1.69
CA ASP A 39 -14.95 -4.30 2.73
C ASP A 39 -13.96 -3.20 3.12
N GLY A 40 -14.34 -1.94 2.96
CA GLY A 40 -13.43 -0.81 3.11
C GLY A 40 -12.63 -0.87 4.41
N ASP A 41 -13.19 -1.44 5.48
CA ASP A 41 -12.58 -1.51 6.81
C ASP A 41 -11.35 -2.42 6.88
N ARG A 42 -11.32 -3.54 6.12
CA ARG A 42 -10.17 -4.46 6.14
C ARG A 42 -8.93 -3.87 5.47
N GLU A 43 -9.13 -3.09 4.41
CA GLU A 43 -8.00 -2.38 3.78
C GLU A 43 -7.42 -1.33 4.71
N VAL A 44 -8.28 -0.63 5.47
CA VAL A 44 -7.83 0.35 6.47
C VAL A 44 -7.04 -0.33 7.56
N GLU A 45 -7.50 -1.47 8.05
CA GLU A 45 -6.75 -2.25 9.02
C GLU A 45 -5.37 -2.59 8.47
N LEU A 46 -5.28 -3.15 7.26
CA LEU A 46 -4.00 -3.50 6.64
C LEU A 46 -3.08 -2.29 6.40
N LEU A 47 -3.64 -1.16 5.96
CA LEU A 47 -2.90 0.10 5.83
C LEU A 47 -2.30 0.55 7.16
N ASN A 48 -3.04 0.40 8.26
CA ASN A 48 -2.64 0.89 9.57
C ASN A 48 -1.76 -0.06 10.39
N VAL A 49 -1.75 -1.36 10.09
CA VAL A 49 -0.86 -2.33 10.76
C VAL A 49 0.45 -2.56 10.02
N ALA A 50 0.57 -2.12 8.76
CA ALA A 50 1.79 -2.26 7.99
C ALA A 50 2.90 -1.31 8.48
N ASP A 51 4.16 -1.76 8.47
CA ASP A 51 5.29 -0.84 8.65
C ASP A 51 5.46 0.08 7.43
N VAL A 52 5.15 -0.45 6.25
CA VAL A 52 5.19 0.29 4.98
C VAL A 52 3.95 -0.01 4.14
N ALA A 53 3.22 1.02 3.74
CA ALA A 53 2.15 0.94 2.76
C ALA A 53 2.66 1.43 1.39
N VAL A 54 2.52 0.59 0.36
CA VAL A 54 2.84 0.95 -1.03
C VAL A 54 1.55 1.17 -1.80
N LEU A 55 1.34 2.39 -2.29
CA LEU A 55 0.15 2.78 -3.03
C LEU A 55 0.42 2.65 -4.53
N CYS A 56 -0.17 1.64 -5.16
CA CYS A 56 -0.18 1.43 -6.61
C CYS A 56 -1.59 1.72 -7.16
N LEU A 57 -2.16 2.83 -6.72
CA LEU A 57 -3.54 3.23 -6.99
C LEU A 57 -3.58 4.41 -7.98
N PRO A 58 -4.73 4.66 -8.65
CA PRO A 58 -5.00 5.96 -9.26
C PRO A 58 -4.98 7.08 -8.20
N ARG A 59 -4.62 8.30 -8.61
CA ARG A 59 -4.41 9.44 -7.69
C ARG A 59 -5.53 9.66 -6.68
N ALA A 60 -6.79 9.70 -7.13
CA ALA A 60 -7.93 9.91 -6.23
C ALA A 60 -8.09 8.79 -5.19
N ALA A 61 -7.81 7.54 -5.56
CA ALA A 61 -7.86 6.41 -4.63
C ALA A 61 -6.67 6.40 -3.67
N ALA A 62 -5.50 6.86 -4.11
CA ALA A 62 -4.35 7.04 -3.22
C ALA A 62 -4.58 8.16 -2.20
N ASP A 63 -5.15 9.30 -2.62
CA ASP A 63 -5.53 10.40 -1.72
C ASP A 63 -6.55 9.92 -0.67
N ALA A 64 -7.54 9.12 -1.09
CA ALA A 64 -8.51 8.50 -0.17
C ALA A 64 -7.84 7.51 0.80
N ALA A 65 -6.92 6.65 0.33
CA ALA A 65 -6.20 5.71 1.19
C ALA A 65 -5.35 6.44 2.24
N LEU A 66 -4.64 7.50 1.84
CA LEU A 66 -3.84 8.34 2.74
C LEU A 66 -4.69 8.97 3.85
N GLY A 67 -5.89 9.46 3.50
CA GLY A 67 -6.83 10.01 4.48
C GLY A 67 -7.37 8.98 5.49
N ARG A 68 -7.14 7.68 5.28
CA ARG A 68 -7.58 6.59 6.17
C ARG A 68 -6.42 6.01 7.00
N ILE A 69 -5.19 6.46 6.77
CA ILE A 69 -4.04 6.10 7.61
C ILE A 69 -4.12 6.98 8.88
N THR A 70 -4.37 6.34 10.01
CA THR A 70 -4.45 6.97 11.33
C THR A 70 -3.23 6.64 12.19
N ASN A 71 -2.49 5.58 11.85
CA ASN A 71 -1.24 5.23 12.54
C ASN A 71 -0.06 6.06 11.98
N PRO A 72 0.52 6.97 12.77
CA PRO A 72 1.60 7.86 12.30
C PRO A 72 2.93 7.12 12.04
N ASN A 73 3.05 5.86 12.46
CA ASN A 73 4.26 5.06 12.24
C ASN A 73 4.29 4.38 10.86
N VAL A 74 3.17 4.36 10.15
CA VAL A 74 3.09 3.78 8.80
C VAL A 74 3.87 4.66 7.85
N ARG A 75 4.89 4.09 7.19
CA ARG A 75 5.60 4.79 6.12
C ARG A 75 4.89 4.55 4.80
N VAL A 76 4.74 5.59 3.99
CA VAL A 76 4.05 5.47 2.70
C VAL A 76 5.02 5.61 1.54
N ILE A 77 4.94 4.70 0.59
CA ILE A 77 5.55 4.82 -0.74
C ILE A 77 4.41 4.97 -1.74
N ASP A 78 4.33 6.12 -2.40
CA ASP A 78 3.24 6.42 -3.30
C ASP A 78 3.71 6.42 -4.77
N ASN A 79 3.14 5.51 -5.57
CA ASN A 79 3.38 5.39 -7.00
C ASN A 79 2.19 5.90 -7.85
N SER A 80 1.24 6.61 -7.22
CA SER A 80 0.04 7.14 -7.86
C SER A 80 0.32 8.43 -8.63
N THR A 81 1.08 8.36 -9.72
CA THR A 81 1.47 9.53 -10.55
C THR A 81 2.52 10.41 -9.84
N PRO A 82 3.44 11.12 -10.55
CA PRO A 82 4.48 11.90 -9.89
C PRO A 82 3.89 12.95 -8.94
N ARG A 83 4.11 12.78 -7.64
CA ARG A 83 4.03 13.89 -6.68
C ARG A 83 5.35 14.65 -6.78
N SER A 84 5.44 15.49 -7.81
CA SER A 84 6.60 16.36 -8.03
C SER A 84 6.78 17.27 -6.80
N ALA A 85 7.79 16.99 -5.98
CA ALA A 85 8.28 17.87 -4.90
C ALA A 85 7.20 18.50 -4.00
N ALA A 86 6.13 17.78 -3.68
CA ALA A 86 5.14 18.27 -2.73
C ALA A 86 5.77 18.33 -1.33
N ASP A 87 5.66 19.48 -0.66
CA ASP A 87 6.17 19.67 0.69
C ASP A 87 5.70 18.53 1.61
N GLY A 88 6.65 17.90 2.29
CA GLY A 88 6.42 16.75 3.18
C GLY A 88 6.70 15.37 2.58
N TRP A 89 7.04 15.26 1.29
CA TRP A 89 7.56 14.03 0.67
C TRP A 89 9.10 14.07 0.61
N VAL A 90 9.76 12.98 1.03
CA VAL A 90 11.23 12.83 1.11
C VAL A 90 11.69 11.67 0.27
#